data_AF-A0A497CEG9-F1
#
_entry.id   AF-A0A497CEG9-F1
#
_cell.length_a   1.000
_cell.length_b   1.000
_cell.length_c   1.000
_cell.angle_alpha   90.00
_cell.angle_beta   90.00
_cell.angle_gamma   90.00
#
_symmetry.space_group_name_H-M   'P 1'
#
loop_
_entity.id
_entity.type
_entity.pdbx_description
1 polymer ?
#
loop_
_entity_poly.entity_id
_entity_poly.type
_entity_poly.pdbx_seq_one_letter_code
_entity_poly.pdbx_strand_id
1 'polypeptide(L)' 'VPTPDPVLERKRERVILKGHVPSPSNPPSGCHFHTRCPSAMDICKREEPEWREIEDDHWVACHLV' A
#
# COMPACT_ATOMS: atom_id res chain seq x y z
N VAL A 1 23.81 13.33 8.88
CA VAL A 1 23.05 12.15 8.40
C VAL A 1 23.22 11.04 9.42
N PRO A 2 22.15 10.42 9.96
CA PRO A 2 22.29 9.32 10.92
C PRO A 2 22.81 8.05 10.25
N THR A 3 23.73 7.35 10.92
CA THR A 3 24.31 6.08 10.46
C THR A 3 23.38 4.92 10.83
N PRO A 4 23.03 4.00 9.92
CA PRO A 4 22.18 2.86 10.24
C PRO A 4 22.81 1.94 11.28
N ASP A 5 22.07 1.56 12.33
CA ASP A 5 22.52 0.62 13.36
C ASP A 5 22.29 -0.85 12.90
N PRO A 6 23.35 -1.67 12.72
CA PRO A 6 23.25 -3.04 12.21
C PRO A 6 22.46 -4.00 13.11
N VAL A 7 22.32 -3.71 14.41
CA VAL A 7 21.59 -4.55 15.37
C VAL A 7 20.10 -4.26 15.30
N LEU A 8 19.72 -2.97 15.19
CA LEU A 8 18.33 -2.55 14.99
C LEU A 8 17.79 -3.04 13.65
N GLU A 9 18.57 -2.90 12.58
CA GLU A 9 18.15 -3.31 11.23
C GLU A 9 17.92 -4.83 11.11
N ARG A 10 18.65 -5.65 11.88
CA ARG A 10 18.46 -7.12 11.90
C ARG A 10 17.17 -7.56 12.61
N LYS A 11 16.67 -6.78 13.56
CA LYS A 11 15.43 -7.08 14.29
C LYS A 11 14.18 -6.60 13.56
N ARG A 12 14.33 -5.80 12.51
CA ARG A 12 13.21 -5.20 11.81
C ARG A 12 12.51 -6.24 10.94
N GLU A 13 11.28 -6.59 11.31
CA GLU A 13 10.44 -7.46 10.48
C GLU A 13 10.07 -6.75 9.19
N ARG A 14 10.52 -7.30 8.05
CA ARG A 14 10.25 -6.75 6.73
C ARG A 14 9.00 -7.39 6.16
N VAL A 15 7.97 -6.57 5.91
CA VAL A 15 6.83 -7.00 5.11
C VAL A 15 7.28 -7.08 3.64
N ILE A 16 7.53 -8.29 3.16
CA ILE A 16 7.82 -8.52 1.74
C ILE A 16 6.50 -8.46 0.99
N LEU A 17 6.26 -7.37 0.26
CA LEU A 17 5.12 -7.27 -0.65
C LEU A 17 5.25 -8.35 -1.72
N LYS A 18 4.25 -9.22 -1.82
CA LYS A 18 4.18 -10.28 -2.83
C LYS A 18 3.58 -9.71 -4.12
N GLY A 19 3.96 -10.27 -5.26
CA GLY A 19 3.45 -9.89 -6.59
C GLY A 19 4.29 -8.82 -7.31
N HIS A 20 4.02 -8.66 -8.60
CA HIS A 20 4.69 -7.69 -9.47
C HIS A 20 3.90 -6.38 -9.55
N VAL A 21 4.59 -5.28 -9.84
CA VAL A 21 3.95 -4.00 -10.18
C VAL A 21 3.13 -4.22 -11.46
N PRO A 22 1.81 -3.96 -11.47
CA PRO A 22 1.00 -4.11 -12.67
C PRO A 22 1.45 -3.11 -13.74
N SER A 23 1.31 -3.50 -15.01
CA SER A 23 1.63 -2.60 -16.13
C SER A 23 0.72 -1.37 -16.09
N PRO A 24 1.26 -0.14 -16.27
CA PRO A 24 0.44 1.08 -16.35
C PRO A 24 -0.59 1.03 -17.49
N SER A 25 -0.33 0.26 -18.55
CA SER A 25 -1.24 0.12 -19.69
C SER A 25 -2.46 -0.74 -19.41
N ASN A 26 -2.43 -1.56 -18.35
CA ASN A 26 -3.56 -2.41 -17.96
C ASN A 26 -3.68 -2.45 -16.43
N PRO A 27 -4.14 -1.34 -15.81
CA PRO A 27 -4.29 -1.28 -14.37
C PRO A 27 -5.35 -2.28 -13.90
N PRO A 28 -5.17 -2.88 -12.70
CA PRO A 28 -6.20 -3.74 -12.13
C PRO A 28 -7.42 -2.91 -11.72
N SER A 29 -8.60 -3.52 -11.76
CA SER A 29 -9.87 -2.85 -11.42
C SER A 29 -9.96 -2.48 -9.94
N GLY A 30 -10.65 -1.40 -9.62
CA GLY A 30 -10.78 -0.91 -8.25
C GLY A 30 -9.45 -0.35 -7.71
N CYS A 31 -9.09 -0.67 -6.47
CA CYS A 31 -7.84 -0.21 -5.87
C CYS A 31 -6.62 -0.82 -6.58
N HIS A 32 -5.80 0.01 -7.25
CA HIS A 32 -4.62 -0.45 -7.98
C HIS A 32 -3.63 -1.29 -7.15
N PHE A 33 -3.63 -1.10 -5.82
CA PHE A 33 -2.75 -1.81 -4.90
C PHE A 33 -3.31 -3.15 -4.41
N HIS A 34 -4.57 -3.50 -4.70
CA HIS A 34 -5.23 -4.69 -4.14
C HIS A 34 -4.52 -6.01 -4.49
N THR A 35 -3.73 -6.05 -5.57
CA THR A 35 -2.97 -7.23 -6.01
C THR A 35 -1.74 -7.50 -5.15
N ARG A 36 -1.30 -6.50 -4.37
CA ARG A 36 -0.08 -6.53 -3.54
C ARG A 36 -0.35 -6.18 -2.07
N CYS A 37 -1.52 -5.64 -1.76
CA CYS A 37 -1.91 -5.24 -0.41
C CYS A 37 -2.11 -6.48 0.49
N PRO A 38 -1.44 -6.58 1.65
CA PRO A 38 -1.64 -7.69 2.59
C PRO A 38 -3.02 -7.67 3.26
N SER A 39 -3.69 -6.50 3.26
CA SER A 39 -5.02 -6.29 3.85
C SER A 39 -6.12 -6.12 2.79
N ALA A 40 -5.91 -6.64 1.57
CA ALA A 40 -6.88 -6.52 0.49
C ALA A 40 -8.22 -7.20 0.83
N MET A 41 -9.32 -6.50 0.57
CA MET A 41 -10.70 -6.97 0.74
C MET A 41 -11.41 -7.08 -0.61
N ASP A 42 -12.60 -7.68 -0.63
CA ASP A 42 -13.37 -7.84 -1.87
C ASP A 42 -13.77 -6.50 -2.52
N ILE A 43 -14.09 -5.48 -1.71
CA ILE A 43 -14.37 -4.13 -2.19
C ILE A 43 -13.17 -3.53 -2.94
N CYS A 44 -11.95 -3.83 -2.52
CA CYS A 44 -10.73 -3.31 -3.13
C CYS A 44 -10.54 -3.76 -4.58
N LYS A 45 -11.16 -4.86 -5.02
CA LYS A 45 -11.10 -5.35 -6.40
C LYS A 45 -12.17 -4.75 -7.31
N ARG A 46 -13.23 -4.21 -6.70
CA ARG A 46 -14.47 -3.79 -7.38
C ARG A 46 -14.58 -2.28 -7.49
N GLU A 47 -14.14 -1.57 -6.45
CA GLU A 47 -14.35 -0.13 -6.31
C GLU A 47 -13.03 0.59 -6.03
N GLU A 48 -12.85 1.72 -6.70
CA GLU A 48 -11.75 2.65 -6.44
C GLU A 48 -12.01 3.37 -5.10
N PRO A 49 -11.04 3.39 -4.17
CA PRO A 49 -11.20 4.11 -2.92
C PRO A 49 -11.25 5.61 -3.14
N GLU A 50 -12.08 6.30 -2.36
CA GLU A 50 -12.21 7.75 -2.41
C GLU A 50 -10.91 8.45 -2.00
N TRP A 51 -10.57 9.53 -2.70
CA TRP A 51 -9.46 10.40 -2.32
C TRP A 51 -9.92 11.38 -1.25
N ARG A 52 -9.47 11.18 0.00
CA ARG A 52 -9.91 11.97 1.14
C ARG A 52 -8.79 12.35 2.08
N GLU A 53 -8.99 13.46 2.76
CA GLU A 53 -8.11 13.95 3.82
C GLU A 53 -8.44 13.23 5.13
N ILE A 54 -7.42 12.70 5.82
CA ILE A 54 -7.58 12.01 7.10
C ILE A 54 -6.97 12.78 8.27
N GLU A 55 -5.98 13.62 7.98
CA GLU A 55 -5.33 14.57 8.90
C GLU A 55 -4.89 15.79 8.06
N ASP A 56 -4.56 16.92 8.70
CA ASP A 56 -4.14 18.14 8.00
C ASP A 56 -3.01 17.86 6.99
N ASP A 57 -3.27 18.14 5.70
CA ASP A 57 -2.34 17.90 4.59
C ASP A 57 -1.95 16.41 4.40
N HIS A 58 -2.74 15.48 4.95
CA HIS A 58 -2.57 14.03 4.82
C HIS A 58 -3.76 13.41 4.08
N TRP A 59 -3.52 13.03 2.82
CA TRP A 59 -4.55 12.46 1.94
C TRP A 59 -4.31 10.99 1.66
N VAL A 60 -5.39 10.21 1.68
CA VAL A 60 -5.34 8.76 1.46
C VAL A 60 -6.49 8.33 0.56
N ALA A 61 -6.20 7.35 -0.31
CA ALA A 61 -7.17 6.58 -1.08
C ALA A 61 -7.10 5.10 -0.66
N CYS A 62 -7.72 4.77 0.47
CA CYS A 62 -7.78 3.41 1.00
C CYS A 62 -9.16 3.14 1.61
N HIS A 63 -9.65 1.90 1.49
CA HIS A 63 -10.93 1.47 2.05
C HIS A 63 -10.88 1.18 3.57
N LEU A 64 -9.68 1.23 4.18
CA LEU A 64 -9.46 0.90 5.61
C LEU A 64 -9.13 2.10 6.49
N VAL A 65 -8.91 3.27 5.89
CA VAL A 65 -8.76 4.50 6.66
C VAL A 65 -10.10 5.02 7.11
#